data_AF-A0A935S6D9-F1
#
_entry.id   AF-A0A935S6D9-F1
#
_cell.length_a   1.000
_cell.length_b   1.000
_cell.length_c   1.000
_cell.angle_alpha   90.00
_cell.angle_beta   90.00
_cell.angle_gamma   90.00
#
_symmetry.space_group_name_H-M   'P 1'
#
loop_
_entity.id
_entity.type
_entity.pdbx_description
1 polymer ?
#
loop_
_entity_poly.entity_id
_entity_poly.type
_entity_poly.pdbx_seq_one_letter_code
_entity_poly.pdbx_strand_id
1 'polypeptide(L)'
;MINLPFPMVIDWDRTKTVTKMQVHKLAADSLTKIFKKILEVYGIDEIKRLGINLFGGSYNFRQMRGGTEWSVHSWALAIDLDPSRNSLKASKKTAQFAKPEYKKMIDIFYEFGWYSLGREKDYDYMHFQFVKP
;
A
#
# COMPACT_ATOMS: atom_id res chain seq x y z
N MET A 1 -11.66 -6.38 9.63
CA MET A 1 -10.69 -5.31 9.95
C MET A 1 -9.46 -5.92 10.59
N ILE A 2 -8.29 -5.31 10.40
CA ILE A 2 -7.04 -5.66 11.09
C ILE A 2 -6.62 -4.52 12.01
N ASN A 3 -5.85 -4.83 13.07
CA ASN A 3 -5.15 -3.84 13.87
C ASN A 3 -3.76 -3.61 13.27
N LEU A 4 -3.39 -2.35 13.06
CA LEU A 4 -2.08 -2.00 12.51
C LEU A 4 -1.01 -2.00 13.61
N PRO A 5 0.20 -2.50 13.34
CA PRO A 5 1.30 -2.52 14.32
C PRO A 5 1.88 -1.12 14.58
N PHE A 6 1.55 -0.14 13.73
CA PHE A 6 1.86 1.27 13.94
C PHE A 6 0.74 2.13 13.32
N PRO A 7 0.50 3.36 13.83
CA PRO A 7 -0.49 4.25 13.25
C PRO A 7 -0.08 4.71 11.86
N MET A 8 -1.04 4.68 10.93
CA MET A 8 -0.91 5.32 9.63
C MET A 8 -1.54 6.71 9.64
N VAL A 9 -1.06 7.59 8.77
CA VAL A 9 -1.53 8.97 8.62
C VAL A 9 -2.27 9.05 7.29
N ILE A 10 -3.44 9.70 7.25
CA ILE A 10 -4.15 9.90 5.99
C ILE A 10 -3.33 10.86 5.11
N ASP A 11 -2.96 10.42 3.90
CA ASP A 11 -1.99 11.18 3.09
C ASP A 11 -2.48 12.59 2.72
N TRP A 12 -3.77 12.73 2.40
CA TRP A 12 -4.42 14.01 2.07
C TRP A 12 -4.92 14.82 3.29
N ASP A 13 -4.86 14.26 4.50
CA ASP A 13 -5.23 14.94 5.74
C ASP A 13 -4.34 14.45 6.89
N ARG A 14 -3.15 15.04 6.98
CA ARG A 14 -2.10 14.59 7.90
C ARG A 14 -2.40 14.86 9.38
N THR A 15 -3.53 15.48 9.70
CA THR A 15 -4.03 15.62 11.07
C THR A 15 -4.72 14.35 11.57
N LYS A 16 -5.10 13.45 10.66
CA LYS A 16 -5.83 12.21 10.98
C LYS A 16 -4.93 10.99 10.90
N THR A 17 -5.16 10.08 11.84
CA THR A 17 -4.48 8.79 11.89
C THR A 17 -5.47 7.63 11.93
N VAL A 18 -5.04 6.47 11.46
CA VAL A 18 -5.78 5.22 11.54
C VAL A 18 -4.93 4.15 12.22
N THR A 19 -5.55 3.39 13.11
CA THR A 19 -4.95 2.27 13.84
C THR A 19 -5.57 0.93 13.46
N LYS A 20 -6.64 0.96 12.67
CA LYS A 20 -7.35 -0.19 12.12
C LYS A 20 -7.56 0.00 10.62
N MET A 21 -7.59 -1.11 9.89
CA MET A 21 -7.76 -1.10 8.44
C MET A 21 -8.79 -2.14 8.00
N GLN A 22 -9.66 -1.78 7.06
CA GLN A 22 -10.57 -2.73 6.42
C GLN A 22 -9.84 -3.49 5.33
N VAL A 23 -9.85 -4.82 5.43
CA VAL A 23 -9.17 -5.76 4.53
C VAL A 23 -10.04 -7.01 4.44
N HIS A 24 -10.05 -7.67 3.29
CA HIS A 24 -10.73 -8.93 3.10
C HIS A 24 -10.18 -10.01 4.04
N LYS A 25 -11.03 -10.93 4.52
CA LYS A 25 -10.65 -11.98 5.48
C LYS A 25 -9.45 -12.84 5.01
N LEU A 26 -9.37 -13.13 3.72
CA LEU A 26 -8.30 -13.94 3.14
C LEU A 26 -6.94 -13.22 3.09
N ALA A 27 -6.93 -11.90 3.11
CA ALA A 27 -5.73 -11.08 3.01
C ALA A 27 -5.33 -10.44 4.36
N ALA A 28 -6.15 -10.62 5.40
CA ALA A 28 -5.98 -9.99 6.71
C ALA A 28 -4.70 -10.47 7.43
N ASP A 29 -4.44 -11.77 7.43
CA ASP A 29 -3.26 -12.35 8.09
C ASP A 29 -1.96 -11.93 7.37
N SER A 30 -1.94 -12.03 6.04
CA SER A 30 -0.78 -11.64 5.22
C SER A 30 -0.45 -10.16 5.37
N LEU A 31 -1.44 -9.27 5.29
CA LEU A 31 -1.21 -7.83 5.45
C LEU A 31 -0.77 -7.43 6.87
N THR A 32 -1.28 -8.13 7.89
CA THR A 32 -0.82 -7.95 9.27
C THR A 32 0.66 -8.32 9.41
N LYS A 33 1.08 -9.45 8.81
CA LYS A 33 2.48 -9.89 8.80
C LYS A 33 3.39 -8.92 8.03
N ILE A 34 2.93 -8.41 6.88
CA ILE A 34 3.64 -7.38 6.10
C ILE A 34 3.99 -6.18 6.98
N PHE A 35 3.00 -5.57 7.64
CA PHE A 35 3.28 -4.36 8.43
C PHE A 35 4.11 -4.64 9.68
N LYS A 36 4.00 -5.82 10.29
CA LYS A 36 4.89 -6.21 11.40
C LYS A 36 6.33 -6.32 10.92
N LYS A 37 6.56 -6.95 9.77
CA LYS A 37 7.91 -7.11 9.20
C LYS A 37 8.49 -5.78 8.71
N ILE A 38 7.66 -4.90 8.15
CA ILE A 38 8.06 -3.52 7.82
C ILE A 38 8.50 -2.77 9.09
N LEU A 39 7.74 -2.88 10.19
CA LEU A 39 8.10 -2.28 11.47
C LEU A 39 9.44 -2.82 12.01
N GLU A 40 9.66 -4.12 11.92
CA GLU A 40 10.91 -4.77 12.34
C GLU A 40 12.11 -4.31 11.50
N VAL A 41 11.96 -4.24 10.18
CA VAL A 41 13.06 -3.92 9.24
C VAL A 41 13.45 -2.45 9.27
N TYR A 42 12.46 -1.55 9.31
CA TYR A 42 12.71 -0.12 9.19
C TYR A 42 12.71 0.59 10.54
N GLY A 43 11.93 0.12 11.51
CA GLY A 43 11.63 0.89 12.71
C GLY A 43 10.68 2.05 12.43
N ILE A 44 10.04 2.55 13.50
CA ILE A 44 8.95 3.53 13.38
C ILE A 44 9.41 4.90 12.83
N ASP A 45 10.61 5.35 13.18
CA ASP A 45 11.12 6.66 12.76
C ASP A 45 11.43 6.68 11.27
N GLU A 46 12.03 5.60 10.76
CA GLU A 46 12.32 5.46 9.33
C GLU A 46 11.05 5.30 8.51
N ILE A 47 10.05 4.55 9.01
CA ILE A 47 8.74 4.44 8.38
C ILE A 47 8.10 5.82 8.18
N LYS A 48 8.15 6.67 9.21
CA LYS A 48 7.64 8.04 9.14
C LYS A 48 8.46 8.91 8.18
N ARG A 49 9.78 8.84 8.26
CA ARG A 49 10.70 9.61 7.40
C ARG A 49 10.51 9.27 5.93
N LEU A 50 10.36 7.97 5.62
CA LEU A 50 10.13 7.48 4.27
C LEU A 50 8.67 7.66 3.82
N GLY A 51 7.75 7.93 4.72
CA GLY A 51 6.31 8.06 4.46
C GLY A 51 5.62 6.74 4.12
N ILE A 52 6.17 5.61 4.56
CA ILE A 52 5.56 4.28 4.39
C ILE A 52 4.22 4.19 5.15
N ASN A 53 4.05 5.00 6.20
CA ASN A 53 2.80 5.09 6.95
C ASN A 53 1.78 6.09 6.37
N LEU A 54 2.04 6.69 5.21
CA LEU A 54 1.05 7.56 4.54
C LEU A 54 0.03 6.68 3.83
N PHE A 55 -1.23 6.74 4.26
CA PHE A 55 -2.29 5.84 3.82
C PHE A 55 -3.18 6.47 2.76
N GLY A 56 -3.34 5.76 1.64
CA GLY A 56 -4.17 6.15 0.50
C GLY A 56 -5.55 5.47 0.48
N GLY A 57 -5.73 4.39 1.24
CA GLY A 57 -6.99 3.64 1.29
C GLY A 57 -6.80 2.15 1.05
N SER A 58 -7.72 1.33 1.56
CA SER A 58 -7.73 -0.13 1.39
C SER A 58 -9.07 -0.70 0.91
N TYR A 59 -10.14 0.10 0.94
CA TYR A 59 -11.45 -0.28 0.44
C TYR A 59 -12.17 0.92 -0.16
N ASN A 60 -12.73 0.72 -1.36
CA ASN A 60 -13.61 1.67 -2.03
C ASN A 60 -14.41 0.91 -3.09
N PHE A 61 -15.73 0.80 -2.91
CA PHE A 61 -16.60 0.10 -3.85
C PHE A 61 -16.85 0.96 -5.09
N ARG A 62 -16.09 0.70 -6.16
CA ARG A 62 -16.15 1.47 -7.41
C ARG A 62 -15.65 0.68 -8.62
N GLN A 63 -16.13 1.06 -9.79
CA GLN A 63 -15.50 0.68 -11.05
C GLN A 63 -14.15 1.37 -11.25
N MET A 64 -13.31 0.76 -12.07
CA MET A 64 -12.05 1.34 -12.50
C MET A 64 -12.31 2.61 -13.33
N ARG A 65 -11.41 3.59 -13.21
CA ARG A 65 -11.54 4.84 -13.98
C ARG A 65 -11.39 4.52 -15.47
N GLY A 66 -12.41 4.82 -16.26
CA GLY A 66 -12.41 4.61 -17.71
C GLY A 66 -12.68 3.17 -18.16
N GLY A 67 -13.19 2.30 -17.28
CA GLY A 67 -13.55 0.93 -17.61
C GLY A 67 -14.82 0.46 -16.90
N THR A 68 -15.28 -0.75 -17.23
CA THR A 68 -16.47 -1.38 -16.64
C THR A 68 -16.14 -2.37 -15.51
N GLU A 69 -14.89 -2.79 -15.42
CA GLU A 69 -14.41 -3.71 -14.39
C GLU A 69 -14.37 -3.04 -13.01
N TRP A 70 -14.61 -3.85 -11.98
CA TRP A 70 -14.53 -3.40 -10.59
C TRP A 70 -13.06 -3.27 -10.14
N SER A 71 -12.74 -2.21 -9.40
CA SER A 71 -11.38 -1.99 -8.86
C SER A 71 -11.08 -2.97 -7.73
N VAL A 72 -9.84 -3.47 -7.61
CA VAL A 72 -9.42 -4.41 -6.54
C VAL A 72 -9.75 -3.89 -5.12
N HIS A 73 -9.80 -2.57 -4.94
CA HIS A 73 -10.27 -1.93 -3.70
C HIS A 73 -11.72 -2.26 -3.35
N SER A 74 -12.57 -2.58 -4.32
CA SER A 74 -13.98 -2.96 -4.10
C SER A 74 -14.11 -4.25 -3.30
N TRP A 75 -13.08 -5.08 -3.27
CA TRP A 75 -13.05 -6.33 -2.50
C TRP A 75 -12.18 -6.25 -1.25
N ALA A 76 -11.65 -5.06 -0.91
CA ALA A 76 -10.69 -4.87 0.17
C ALA A 76 -9.44 -5.77 0.06
N LEU A 77 -8.98 -5.98 -1.18
CA LEU A 77 -7.81 -6.79 -1.54
C LEU A 77 -6.64 -5.95 -2.08
N ALA A 78 -6.72 -4.63 -1.95
CA ALA A 78 -5.69 -3.68 -2.36
C ALA A 78 -5.43 -2.64 -1.28
N ILE A 79 -4.25 -2.02 -1.32
CA ILE A 79 -3.88 -0.89 -0.49
C ILE A 79 -3.05 0.11 -1.30
N ASP A 80 -3.34 1.39 -1.10
CA ASP A 80 -2.51 2.49 -1.57
C ASP A 80 -1.67 3.08 -0.44
N LEU A 81 -0.37 3.27 -0.68
CA LEU A 81 0.57 3.92 0.23
C LEU A 81 1.23 5.13 -0.44
N ASP A 82 1.33 6.24 0.29
CA ASP A 82 1.96 7.50 -0.15
C ASP A 82 1.49 7.97 -1.56
N PRO A 83 0.17 8.10 -1.79
CA PRO A 83 -0.38 8.41 -3.11
C PRO A 83 0.09 9.77 -3.65
N SER A 84 0.35 10.76 -2.79
CA SER A 84 0.87 12.08 -3.20
C SER A 84 2.20 12.02 -3.93
N ARG A 85 3.05 11.02 -3.64
CA ARG A 85 4.37 10.85 -4.29
C ARG A 85 4.47 9.62 -5.20
N ASN A 86 3.39 8.83 -5.29
CA ASN A 86 3.33 7.58 -6.07
C ASN A 86 2.04 7.43 -6.88
N SER A 87 1.49 8.55 -7.37
CA SER A 87 0.21 8.61 -8.10
C SER A 87 0.05 7.56 -9.21
N LEU A 88 -1.20 7.36 -9.66
CA LEU A 88 -1.60 6.41 -10.72
C LEU A 88 -0.69 6.40 -11.98
N LYS A 89 -0.12 7.54 -12.38
CA LYS A 89 0.75 7.64 -13.57
C LYS A 89 2.25 7.68 -13.24
N ALA A 90 2.63 7.58 -11.98
CA ALA A 90 4.02 7.57 -11.56
C ALA A 90 4.69 6.30 -12.09
N SER A 91 5.86 6.46 -12.71
CA SER A 91 6.71 5.36 -13.19
C SER A 91 7.97 5.27 -12.34
N LYS A 92 8.88 4.33 -12.62
CA LYS A 92 10.18 4.24 -11.94
C LYS A 92 10.99 5.54 -11.96
N LYS A 93 10.74 6.40 -12.95
CA LYS A 93 11.42 7.70 -13.09
C LYS A 93 10.92 8.75 -12.10
N THR A 94 9.67 8.65 -11.65
CA THR A 94 9.00 9.70 -10.88
C THR A 94 8.47 9.24 -9.53
N ALA A 95 8.23 7.94 -9.34
CA ALA A 95 7.69 7.38 -8.12
C ALA A 95 8.72 7.38 -6.99
N GLN A 96 8.28 7.78 -5.79
CA GLN A 96 9.09 7.68 -4.58
C GLN A 96 9.46 6.22 -4.26
N PHE A 97 8.52 5.28 -4.41
CA PHE A 97 8.72 3.86 -4.11
C PHE A 97 9.58 3.11 -5.14
N ALA A 98 9.97 3.76 -6.24
CA ALA A 98 10.96 3.19 -7.15
C ALA A 98 12.40 3.31 -6.63
N LYS A 99 12.64 4.11 -5.59
CA LYS A 99 13.98 4.34 -5.04
C LYS A 99 14.48 3.14 -4.21
N PRO A 100 15.80 2.93 -4.10
CA PRO A 100 16.38 1.74 -3.46
C PRO A 100 15.93 1.50 -2.01
N GLU A 101 15.62 2.56 -1.25
CA GLU A 101 15.22 2.47 0.15
C GLU A 101 13.91 1.69 0.33
N TYR A 102 13.05 1.66 -0.68
CA TYR A 102 11.76 0.97 -0.67
C TYR A 102 11.84 -0.47 -1.20
N LYS A 103 13.00 -0.89 -1.73
CA LYS A 103 13.15 -2.23 -2.30
C LYS A 103 12.75 -3.31 -1.30
N LYS A 104 13.18 -3.17 -0.04
CA LYS A 104 12.90 -4.16 1.02
C LYS A 104 11.42 -4.18 1.39
N MET A 105 10.77 -3.02 1.51
CA MET A 105 9.31 -2.92 1.69
C MET A 105 8.56 -3.68 0.59
N ILE A 106 8.88 -3.42 -0.68
CA ILE A 106 8.19 -4.09 -1.79
C ILE A 106 8.49 -5.60 -1.77
N ASP A 107 9.74 -6.02 -1.50
CA ASP A 107 10.08 -7.44 -1.36
C ASP A 107 9.26 -8.13 -0.26
N ILE A 108 9.00 -7.45 0.87
CA ILE A 108 8.14 -7.95 1.95
C ILE A 108 6.70 -8.16 1.45
N PHE A 109 6.12 -7.24 0.68
CA PHE A 109 4.79 -7.45 0.10
C PHE A 109 4.74 -8.74 -0.74
N TYR A 110 5.76 -8.97 -1.59
CA TYR A 110 5.84 -10.15 -2.45
C TYR A 110 5.99 -11.46 -1.65
N GLU A 111 6.78 -11.45 -0.57
CA GLU A 111 6.93 -12.59 0.34
C GLU A 111 5.58 -13.09 0.88
N PHE A 112 4.63 -12.17 1.07
CA PHE A 112 3.30 -12.48 1.59
C PHE A 112 2.19 -12.48 0.52
N GLY A 113 2.57 -12.59 -0.77
CA GLY A 113 1.63 -12.76 -1.87
C GLY A 113 0.91 -11.48 -2.34
N TRP A 114 1.49 -10.31 -2.05
CA TRP A 114 1.00 -9.02 -2.56
C TRP A 114 1.91 -8.49 -3.66
N TYR A 115 1.30 -7.97 -4.73
CA TYR A 115 1.98 -7.51 -5.94
C TYR A 115 1.89 -5.99 -6.06
N SER A 116 2.99 -5.35 -6.46
CA SER A 116 3.04 -3.92 -6.72
C SER A 116 2.80 -3.67 -8.21
N LEU A 117 1.83 -2.84 -8.57
CA LEU A 117 1.67 -2.45 -9.99
C LEU A 117 2.89 -1.70 -10.50
N GLY A 118 3.56 -0.93 -9.64
CA GLY A 118 4.82 -0.27 -9.95
C GLY A 118 5.91 -1.26 -10.39
N ARG A 119 6.08 -2.36 -9.67
CA ARG A 119 7.05 -3.41 -10.03
C ARG A 119 6.62 -4.23 -11.24
N GLU A 120 5.34 -4.58 -11.35
CA GLU A 120 4.84 -5.47 -12.42
C GLU A 120 4.66 -4.75 -13.76
N LYS A 121 4.28 -3.48 -13.75
CA LYS A 121 3.82 -2.75 -14.95
C LYS A 121 4.43 -1.35 -15.12
N ASP A 122 5.28 -0.90 -14.20
CA ASP A 122 5.92 0.43 -14.22
C ASP A 122 4.94 1.61 -14.20
N TYR A 123 3.79 1.45 -13.53
CA TYR A 123 2.85 2.52 -13.21
C TYR A 123 2.16 2.27 -11.85
N ASP A 124 1.50 3.28 -11.28
CA ASP A 124 0.69 3.13 -10.05
C ASP A 124 1.48 2.56 -8.86
N TYR A 125 2.62 3.19 -8.55
CA TYR A 125 3.55 2.70 -7.52
C TYR A 125 2.95 2.71 -6.11
N MET A 126 1.90 3.49 -5.85
CA MET A 126 1.19 3.48 -4.56
C MET A 126 0.47 2.15 -4.31
N HIS A 127 0.06 1.45 -5.38
CA HIS A 127 -0.90 0.36 -5.32
C HIS A 127 -0.24 -1.00 -5.13
N PHE A 128 -0.70 -1.72 -4.11
CA PHE A 128 -0.36 -3.11 -3.82
C PHE A 128 -1.64 -3.95 -3.75
N GLN A 129 -1.64 -5.16 -4.33
CA GLN A 129 -2.82 -6.02 -4.37
C GLN A 129 -2.53 -7.49 -4.06
N PHE A 130 -3.47 -8.16 -3.40
CA PHE A 130 -3.40 -9.58 -3.03
C PHE A 130 -3.81 -10.55 -4.17
N VAL A 131 -4.02 -10.03 -5.37
CA VAL A 131 -4.31 -10.80 -6.58
C VAL A 131 -3.26 -10.48 -7.62
N LYS A 132 -2.81 -11.49 -8.36
CA LYS A 132 -1.79 -11.28 -9.40
C LYS A 132 -2.36 -10.38 -10.51
N PRO A 133 -1.65 -9.30 -10.89
CA PRO A 133 -2.17 -8.29 -11.83
C PRO A 133 -2.07 -8.70 -13.30
#